data_AF-A0A0S6U9L6-F1
#
_entry.id   AF-A0A0S6U9L6-F1
#
_cell.length_a   1.000
_cell.length_b   1.000
_cell.length_c   1.000
_cell.angle_alpha   90.00
_cell.angle_beta   90.00
_cell.angle_gamma   90.00
#
_symmetry.space_group_name_H-M   'P 1'
#
loop_
_entity.id
_entity.type
_entity.pdbx_description
1 polymer ?
#
loop_
_entity_poly.entity_id
_entity_poly.type
_entity_poly.pdbx_seq_one_letter_code
_entity_poly.pdbx_strand_id
1 'polypeptide(L)'
;MKNSSGNFDLKGKSGKVIVDYKEFENQNINIETLSGSVTLELPRTAEFFIEAETSSGKFQTDFPIKMAEDTDKRNIRGEVGGKNNKVSIKTSSGSMKILKK
;
A
#
# COMPACT_ATOMS: atom_id res chain seq x y z
N MET A 1 -9.48 5.46 -8.92
CA MET A 1 -10.90 5.50 -8.51
C MET A 1 -10.98 6.30 -7.22
N LYS A 2 -12.04 7.09 -7.00
CA LYS A 2 -12.22 7.87 -5.76
C LYS A 2 -13.34 7.24 -4.93
N ASN A 3 -13.14 7.11 -3.61
CA ASN A 3 -14.08 6.48 -2.66
C ASN A 3 -14.29 4.97 -2.89
N SER A 4 -13.21 4.20 -3.00
CA SER A 4 -13.31 2.75 -2.99
C SER A 4 -13.74 2.25 -1.61
N SER A 5 -14.64 1.27 -1.57
CA SER A 5 -15.05 0.56 -0.36
C SER A 5 -15.03 -0.94 -0.65
N GLY A 6 -14.48 -1.75 0.25
CA GLY A 6 -14.28 -3.18 0.02
C GLY A 6 -12.86 -3.54 -0.40
N ASN A 7 -12.61 -4.85 -0.45
CA ASN A 7 -11.32 -5.39 -0.87
C ASN A 7 -10.97 -4.94 -2.28
N PHE A 8 -9.70 -4.62 -2.51
CA PHE A 8 -9.21 -4.15 -3.81
C PHE A 8 -8.11 -5.08 -4.30
N ASP A 9 -8.39 -5.87 -5.33
CA ASP A 9 -7.39 -6.68 -6.03
C ASP A 9 -7.15 -6.12 -7.43
N LEU A 10 -5.90 -5.76 -7.73
CA LEU A 10 -5.52 -5.26 -9.04
C LEU A 10 -4.25 -5.95 -9.54
N LYS A 11 -4.34 -6.51 -10.75
CA LYS A 11 -3.19 -7.05 -11.48
C LYS A 11 -3.03 -6.34 -12.81
N GLY A 12 -1.84 -5.81 -13.09
CA GLY A 12 -1.59 -5.07 -14.33
C GLY A 12 -0.14 -5.14 -14.80
N LYS A 13 0.09 -4.95 -16.11
CA LYS A 13 1.46 -4.84 -16.62
C LYS A 13 2.01 -3.42 -16.50
N SER A 14 1.23 -2.42 -16.88
CA SER A 14 1.63 -1.01 -16.84
C SER A 14 0.48 -0.10 -16.47
N GLY A 15 0.72 0.91 -15.63
CA GLY A 15 -0.31 1.90 -15.31
C GLY A 15 -0.07 2.72 -14.03
N LYS A 16 -0.91 3.75 -13.85
CA LYS A 16 -1.01 4.53 -12.62
C LYS A 16 -2.24 4.09 -11.85
N VAL A 17 -2.04 3.58 -10.64
CA VAL A 17 -3.11 3.15 -9.74
C VAL A 17 -3.22 4.19 -8.64
N ILE A 18 -4.39 4.83 -8.54
CA ILE A 18 -4.72 5.73 -7.44
C ILE A 18 -6.00 5.21 -6.79
N VAL A 19 -5.89 4.88 -5.51
CA VAL A 19 -6.99 4.39 -4.69
C VAL A 19 -7.14 5.32 -3.49
N ASP A 20 -8.37 5.75 -3.24
CA ASP A 20 -8.74 6.68 -2.17
C ASP A 20 -9.86 6.04 -1.35
N TYR A 21 -9.58 5.86 -0.05
CA TYR A 21 -10.53 5.36 0.94
C TYR A 21 -10.96 6.50 1.87
N LYS A 22 -12.27 6.66 2.08
CA LYS A 22 -12.82 7.56 3.10
C LYS A 22 -12.74 6.95 4.50
N GLU A 23 -13.02 5.66 4.58
CA GLU A 23 -12.96 4.84 5.79
C GLU A 23 -12.14 3.59 5.47
N PHE A 24 -11.29 3.17 6.41
CA PHE A 24 -10.40 2.03 6.21
C PHE A 24 -10.54 1.04 7.36
N GLU A 25 -11.62 0.26 7.32
CA GLU A 25 -11.94 -0.76 8.32
C GLU A 25 -12.32 -2.09 7.66
N ASN A 26 -11.69 -3.17 8.12
CA ASN A 26 -11.80 -4.52 7.57
C ASN A 26 -11.57 -4.60 6.05
N GLN A 27 -10.54 -3.90 5.56
CA GLN A 27 -10.19 -3.82 4.15
C GLN A 27 -8.91 -4.59 3.85
N ASN A 28 -8.92 -5.35 2.75
CA ASN A 28 -7.73 -5.98 2.19
C ASN A 28 -7.44 -5.41 0.81
N ILE A 29 -6.26 -4.82 0.65
CA ILE A 29 -5.77 -4.30 -0.61
C ILE A 29 -4.64 -5.20 -1.09
N ASN A 30 -4.74 -5.68 -2.32
CA ASN A 30 -3.70 -6.43 -3.01
C ASN A 30 -3.46 -5.84 -4.40
N ILE A 31 -2.25 -5.34 -4.65
CA ILE A 31 -1.89 -4.70 -5.91
C ILE A 31 -0.61 -5.34 -6.44
N GLU A 32 -0.69 -5.91 -7.65
CA GLU A 32 0.45 -6.54 -8.32
C GLU A 32 0.65 -5.88 -9.70
N THR A 33 1.81 -5.25 -9.91
CA THR A 33 2.11 -4.59 -11.18
C THR A 33 3.54 -4.86 -11.66
N LEU A 34 3.75 -5.00 -12.98
CA LEU A 34 5.13 -5.10 -13.49
C LEU A 34 5.82 -3.73 -13.52
N SER A 35 5.13 -2.71 -14.03
CA SER A 35 5.66 -1.35 -14.05
C SER A 35 4.58 -0.33 -13.78
N GLY A 36 4.84 0.69 -12.97
CA GLY A 36 3.79 1.67 -12.69
C GLY A 36 3.98 2.46 -11.41
N SER A 37 2.97 3.27 -11.10
CA SER A 37 2.94 4.02 -9.84
C SER A 37 1.68 3.67 -9.08
N VAL A 38 1.85 3.33 -7.80
CA VAL A 38 0.74 3.04 -6.90
C VAL A 38 0.69 4.16 -5.87
N THR A 39 -0.47 4.80 -5.75
CA THR A 39 -0.73 5.81 -4.72
C THR A 39 -1.99 5.41 -3.98
N LEU A 40 -1.84 5.20 -2.68
CA LEU A 40 -2.93 4.88 -1.77
C LEU A 40 -3.14 6.04 -0.82
N GLU A 41 -4.31 6.66 -0.87
CA GLU A 41 -4.72 7.74 0.02
C GLU A 41 -5.66 7.16 1.08
N LEU A 42 -5.20 7.15 2.32
CA LEU A 42 -5.93 6.57 3.47
C LEU A 42 -6.25 7.68 4.49
N PRO A 43 -7.35 7.55 5.24
CA PRO A 43 -7.65 8.50 6.31
C PRO A 43 -6.54 8.48 7.35
N ARG A 44 -6.28 9.62 8.00
CA ARG A 44 -5.29 9.73 9.10
C ARG A 44 -5.44 8.70 10.22
N THR A 45 -6.65 8.20 10.45
CA THR A 45 -7.00 7.19 11.46
C THR A 45 -6.86 5.76 10.93
N ALA A 46 -6.38 5.57 9.69
CA ALA A 46 -6.16 4.25 9.12
C ALA A 46 -5.06 3.51 9.88
N GLU A 47 -5.39 2.28 10.27
CA GLU A 47 -4.48 1.34 10.91
C GLU A 47 -4.44 0.09 10.04
N PHE A 48 -3.25 -0.44 9.74
CA PHE A 48 -3.08 -1.54 8.81
C PHE A 48 -1.70 -2.19 8.92
N PHE A 49 -1.66 -3.47 8.55
CA PHE A 49 -0.41 -4.14 8.23
C PHE A 49 -0.05 -3.90 6.76
N ILE A 50 1.21 -3.54 6.50
CA ILE A 50 1.73 -3.27 5.15
C ILE A 50 2.79 -4.29 4.79
N GLU A 51 2.66 -4.84 3.59
CA GLU A 51 3.67 -5.65 2.91
C GLU A 51 3.88 -5.07 1.51
N ALA A 52 5.00 -4.40 1.30
CA ALA A 52 5.34 -3.80 0.01
C ALA A 52 6.66 -4.37 -0.51
N GLU A 53 6.63 -4.91 -1.73
CA GLU A 53 7.78 -5.52 -2.39
C GLU A 53 8.08 -4.80 -3.72
N THR A 54 9.33 -4.42 -3.92
CA THR A 54 9.78 -3.90 -5.21
C THR A 54 11.21 -4.27 -5.61
N SER A 55 11.42 -4.59 -6.90
CA SER A 55 12.74 -4.94 -7.40
C SER A 55 13.64 -3.72 -7.61
N SER A 56 13.13 -2.66 -8.26
CA SER A 56 13.88 -1.43 -8.57
C SER A 56 13.14 -0.13 -8.23
N GLY A 57 12.06 -0.24 -7.47
CA GLY A 57 11.20 0.88 -7.14
C GLY A 57 11.60 1.66 -5.88
N LYS A 58 10.72 2.59 -5.48
CA LYS A 58 10.80 3.33 -4.21
C LYS A 58 9.49 3.23 -3.48
N PHE A 59 9.56 3.06 -2.16
CA PHE A 59 8.43 3.13 -1.25
C PHE A 59 8.49 4.42 -0.44
N GLN A 60 7.38 5.13 -0.33
CA GLN A 60 7.22 6.31 0.52
C GLN A 60 5.90 6.20 1.29
N THR A 61 5.91 6.61 2.55
CA THR A 61 4.72 6.61 3.40
C THR A 61 4.71 7.86 4.29
N ASP A 62 3.52 8.39 4.54
CA ASP A 62 3.29 9.42 5.57
C ASP A 62 2.91 8.81 6.93
N PHE A 63 2.64 7.51 6.96
CA PHE A 63 2.28 6.79 8.19
C PHE A 63 3.52 6.33 8.95
N PRO A 64 3.52 6.42 10.30
CA PRO A 64 4.59 5.89 11.12
C PRO A 64 4.51 4.36 11.11
N ILE A 65 5.28 3.72 10.23
CA ILE A 65 5.35 2.26 10.16
C ILE A 65 6.28 1.76 11.26
N LYS A 66 5.76 0.88 12.12
CA LYS A 66 6.56 0.02 12.96
C LYS A 66 7.08 -1.14 12.11
N MET A 67 8.32 -1.03 11.66
CA MET A 67 8.95 -2.01 10.77
C MET A 67 9.14 -3.35 11.50
N ALA A 68 8.91 -4.45 10.79
CA ALA A 68 9.26 -5.80 11.24
C ALA A 68 10.76 -6.06 11.08
N GLU A 69 11.31 -7.02 11.82
CA GLU A 69 12.75 -7.35 11.82
C GLU A 69 13.29 -7.72 10.42
N ASP A 70 12.45 -8.36 9.58
CA ASP A 70 12.80 -8.80 8.22
C ASP A 70 12.57 -7.74 7.13
N THR A 71 12.69 -6.45 7.45
CA THR A 71 12.50 -5.35 6.50
C THR A 71 13.81 -4.94 5.84
N ASP A 72 13.80 -4.78 4.52
CA ASP A 72 14.92 -4.21 3.75
C ASP A 72 14.45 -3.03 2.87
N LYS A 73 15.36 -2.41 2.10
CA LYS A 73 15.03 -1.24 1.26
C LYS A 73 14.02 -1.52 0.14
N ARG A 74 13.83 -2.78 -0.22
CA ARG A 74 13.01 -3.31 -1.32
C ARG A 74 11.79 -4.09 -0.83
N ASN A 75 11.84 -4.61 0.39
CA ASN A 75 10.82 -5.39 1.06
C ASN A 75 10.45 -4.68 2.36
N ILE A 76 9.36 -3.91 2.33
CA ILE A 76 8.85 -3.20 3.49
C ILE A 76 7.77 -4.06 4.14
N ARG A 77 7.97 -4.43 5.40
CA ARG A 77 6.96 -5.10 6.20
C ARG A 77 6.81 -4.37 7.53
N GLY A 78 5.58 -4.13 7.92
CA GLY A 78 5.36 -3.48 9.21
C GLY A 78 3.90 -3.18 9.46
N GLU A 79 3.67 -2.52 10.58
CA GLU A 79 2.34 -2.24 11.08
C GLU A 79 2.19 -0.74 11.36
N VAL A 80 1.02 -0.22 11.06
CA VAL A 80 0.57 1.12 11.43
C VAL A 80 -0.64 0.93 12.33
N GLY A 81 -0.51 1.21 13.63
CA GLY A 81 -1.61 1.02 14.59
C GLY A 81 -1.80 -0.46 14.98
N GLY A 82 -3.05 -0.93 15.11
CA GLY A 82 -3.37 -2.29 15.59
C GLY A 82 -4.66 -2.92 15.06
N LYS A 83 -5.08 -2.67 13.81
CA LYS A 83 -6.31 -3.24 13.21
C LYS A 83 -6.05 -4.35 12.18
N ASN A 84 -7.10 -5.14 11.93
CA ASN A 84 -7.17 -6.26 10.98
C ASN A 84 -7.14 -5.87 9.48
N ASN A 85 -6.67 -4.68 9.11
CA ASN A 85 -6.55 -4.30 7.71
C ASN A 85 -5.21 -4.77 7.13
N LYS A 86 -5.20 -5.19 5.87
CA LYS A 86 -3.98 -5.61 5.17
C LYS A 86 -3.81 -4.86 3.86
N VAL A 87 -2.61 -4.33 3.64
CA VAL A 87 -2.18 -3.71 2.38
C VAL A 87 -0.99 -4.47 1.84
N SER A 88 -1.14 -5.05 0.65
CA SER A 88 -0.11 -5.79 -0.08
C SER A 88 0.13 -5.11 -1.42
N ILE A 89 1.35 -4.66 -1.67
CA ILE A 89 1.73 -3.98 -2.92
C ILE A 89 3.01 -4.59 -3.47
N LYS A 90 2.93 -5.23 -4.63
CA LYS A 90 4.08 -5.81 -5.33
C LYS A 90 4.30 -5.11 -6.65
N THR A 91 5.50 -4.58 -6.88
CA THR A 91 5.86 -3.98 -8.16
C THR A 91 7.29 -4.24 -8.61
N SER A 92 7.51 -4.72 -9.83
CA SER A 92 8.89 -4.95 -10.30
C SER A 92 9.64 -3.63 -10.53
N SER A 93 8.98 -2.60 -11.07
CA SER A 93 9.59 -1.29 -11.33
C SER A 93 8.58 -0.16 -11.18
N GLY A 94 8.74 0.68 -10.16
CA GLY A 94 7.71 1.68 -9.90
C GLY A 94 7.87 2.44 -8.58
N SER A 95 7.02 3.46 -8.39
CA SER A 95 6.94 4.15 -7.11
C SER A 95 5.65 3.77 -6.39
N MET A 96 5.78 3.44 -5.11
CA MET A 96 4.68 3.14 -4.21
C MET A 96 4.60 4.25 -3.17
N LYS A 97 3.42 4.84 -3.01
CA LYS A 97 3.17 5.92 -2.06
C LYS A 97 1.93 5.63 -1.24
N ILE A 98 2.04 5.76 0.07
CA ILE A 98 0.89 5.73 0.99
C ILE A 98 0.81 7.08 1.68
N LEU A 99 -0.25 7.84 1.38
CA LEU A 99 -0.41 9.22 1.83
C LEU A 99 -1.56 9.32 2.83
N LYS A 100 -1.40 10.23 3.78
CA LYS A 100 -2.47 10.61 4.71
C LYS A 100 -3.39 11.61 4.03
N LYS A 101 -4.69 11.35 4.14
CA LYS A 101 -5.75 12.29 3.76
C LYS A 101 -6.37 12.95 4.98
#